data_AF-A0A7S2UD63-F1
#
_entry.id   AF-A0A7S2UD63-F1
#
_cell.length_a   1.000
_cell.length_b   1.000
_cell.length_c   1.000
_cell.angle_alpha   90.00
_cell.angle_beta   90.00
_cell.angle_gamma   90.00
#
_symmetry.space_group_name_H-M   'P 1'
#
loop_
_entity.id
_entity.type
_entity.pdbx_description
1 polymer ?
#
loop_
_entity_poly.entity_id
_entity_poly.type
_entity_poly.pdbx_seq_one_letter_code
_entity_poly.pdbx_strand_id
1 'polypeptide(L)'
;ALHTMTFHPRDDDAPMELPEELVYHILTFLDVAPLVQKKPVCHLWQELCTTVINQKTPIPRMAFEDGEQLYTAVTKYTNYKAHDAEEFAATFGWPMDKWDVSR
;
A
#
# COMPACT_ATOMS: atom_id res chain seq x y z
N ALA A 1 25.05 -8.87 -3.07
CA ALA A 1 25.32 -7.58 -2.40
C ALA A 1 24.08 -7.26 -1.58
N LEU A 2 24.23 -6.88 -0.31
CA LEU A 2 23.11 -6.38 0.49
C LEU A 2 22.73 -5.01 -0.09
N HIS A 3 21.51 -4.86 -0.58
CA HIS A 3 21.02 -3.55 -1.01
C HIS A 3 20.72 -2.72 0.25
N THR A 4 21.37 -1.56 0.37
CA THR A 4 21.15 -0.61 1.46
C THR A 4 20.43 0.62 0.91
N MET A 5 19.52 1.19 1.71
CA MET A 5 18.85 2.45 1.42
C MET A 5 19.50 3.57 2.21
N THR A 6 19.95 4.60 1.51
CA THR A 6 20.44 5.83 2.13
C THR A 6 19.27 6.74 2.48
N PHE A 7 18.98 6.83 3.78
CA PHE A 7 18.08 7.82 4.32
C PHE A 7 18.87 9.07 4.69
N HIS A 8 18.33 10.22 4.32
CA HIS A 8 18.80 11.51 4.80
C HIS A 8 17.79 11.97 5.85
N PRO A 9 18.04 11.74 7.16
CA PRO A 9 17.35 12.51 8.18
C PRO A 9 17.63 14.02 7.96
N ARG A 10 16.87 14.90 8.63
CA ARG A 10 16.87 16.38 8.44
C ARG A 10 18.23 16.93 8.00
N ASP A 11 18.24 17.98 7.17
CA ASP A 11 19.39 18.50 6.40
C ASP A 11 20.78 18.58 7.09
N ASP A 12 20.86 18.55 8.42
CA ASP A 12 22.10 18.54 9.22
C ASP A 12 22.58 17.14 9.70
N ASP A 13 21.80 16.08 9.53
CA ASP A 13 22.13 14.73 9.99
C ASP A 13 22.92 13.92 8.95
N ALA A 14 23.85 13.08 9.42
CA ALA A 14 24.60 12.19 8.54
C ALA A 14 23.68 11.19 7.82
N PRO A 15 23.95 10.88 6.53
CA PRO A 15 23.17 9.87 5.80
C PRO A 15 23.26 8.52 6.52
N MET A 16 22.11 7.92 6.77
CA MET A 16 21.97 6.63 7.41
C MET A 16 21.74 5.56 6.35
N GLU A 17 22.52 4.49 6.39
CA GLU A 17 22.25 3.30 5.57
C GLU A 17 21.38 2.30 6.35
N LEU A 18 20.23 1.96 5.77
CA LEU A 18 19.32 0.96 6.30
C LEU A 18 19.29 -0.27 5.37
N PRO A 19 19.49 -1.49 5.89
CA PRO A 19 19.26 -2.72 5.15
C PRO A 19 17.84 -2.78 4.59
N GLU A 20 17.69 -3.27 3.36
CA GLU A 20 16.40 -3.45 2.69
C GLU A 20 15.40 -4.25 3.55
N GLU A 21 15.86 -5.30 4.23
CA GLU A 21 15.03 -6.14 5.11
C GLU A 21 14.38 -5.34 6.25
N LEU A 22 15.10 -4.36 6.82
CA LEU A 22 14.55 -3.49 7.86
C LEU A 22 13.55 -2.49 7.29
N VAL A 23 13.81 -1.95 6.09
CA VAL A 23 12.85 -1.09 5.40
C VAL A 23 11.58 -1.87 5.12
N TYR A 24 11.69 -3.06 4.55
CA TYR A 24 10.57 -3.96 4.33
C TYR A 24 9.79 -4.21 5.62
N HIS A 25 10.48 -4.55 6.72
CA HIS A 25 9.83 -4.78 8.01
C HIS A 25 9.07 -3.54 8.51
N ILE A 26 9.65 -2.34 8.42
CA ILE A 26 8.98 -1.06 8.77
C ILE A 26 7.71 -0.88 7.94
N LEU A 27 7.78 -1.15 6.64
CA LEU A 27 6.64 -1.01 5.74
C LEU A 27 5.49 -1.95 6.09
N THR A 28 5.74 -3.11 6.71
CA THR A 28 4.66 -4.03 7.12
C THR A 28 3.72 -3.44 8.18
N PHE A 29 4.18 -2.45 8.95
CA PHE A 29 3.37 -1.73 9.93
C PHE A 29 2.48 -0.63 9.33
N LEU A 30 2.66 -0.28 8.06
CA LEU A 30 1.83 0.72 7.39
C LEU A 30 0.56 0.08 6.82
N ASP A 31 -0.53 0.84 6.83
CA ASP A 31 -1.76 0.52 6.11
C ASP A 31 -1.54 0.61 4.60
N VAL A 32 -2.43 0.00 3.83
CA VAL A 32 -2.36 -0.05 2.35
C VAL A 32 -2.34 1.36 1.75
N ALA A 33 -3.10 2.30 2.29
CA ALA A 33 -3.17 3.67 1.77
C ALA A 33 -1.82 4.41 1.81
N PRO A 34 -1.12 4.53 2.97
CA PRO A 34 0.25 5.03 3.03
C PRO A 34 1.21 4.31 2.09
N LEU A 35 1.15 2.98 2.00
CA LEU A 35 2.04 2.20 1.13
C LEU A 35 1.88 2.61 -0.34
N VAL A 36 0.65 2.79 -0.79
CA VAL A 36 0.35 3.23 -2.16
C VAL A 36 0.92 4.62 -2.43
N GLN A 37 0.83 5.55 -1.46
CA GLN A 37 1.40 6.88 -1.57
C GLN A 37 2.94 6.88 -1.62
N LYS A 38 3.60 5.82 -1.12
CA LYS A 38 5.06 5.69 -1.11
C LYS A 38 5.63 4.93 -2.32
N LYS A 39 4.81 4.21 -3.10
CA LYS A 39 5.21 3.57 -4.37
C LYS A 39 5.99 4.50 -5.32
N PRO A 40 5.63 5.79 -5.52
CA PRO A 40 6.30 6.63 -6.52
C PRO A 40 7.64 7.24 -6.06
N VAL A 41 8.18 6.87 -4.89
CA VAL A 41 9.45 7.44 -4.37
C VAL A 41 10.65 7.02 -5.23
N CYS A 42 10.83 5.71 -5.44
CA CYS A 42 11.82 5.14 -6.35
C CYS A 42 11.48 3.67 -6.67
N HIS A 43 12.22 3.02 -7.56
CA HIS A 43 11.99 1.61 -7.94
C HIS A 43 12.00 0.65 -6.75
N LEU A 44 12.94 0.82 -5.81
CA LEU A 44 12.99 -0.04 -4.63
C LEU A 44 11.77 0.15 -3.71
N TRP A 45 11.35 1.40 -3.45
CA TRP A 45 10.10 1.66 -2.71
C TRP A 45 8.89 1.10 -3.45
N GLN A 46 8.85 1.21 -4.78
CA GLN A 46 7.79 0.65 -5.59
C GLN A 46 7.68 -0.88 -5.39
N GLU A 47 8.80 -1.60 -5.46
CA GLU A 47 8.85 -3.06 -5.28
C GLU A 47 8.45 -3.46 -3.85
N LEU A 48 9.06 -2.84 -2.83
CA LEU A 48 8.77 -3.14 -1.43
C LEU A 48 7.32 -2.84 -1.07
N CYS A 49 6.82 -1.64 -1.39
CA CYS A 49 5.42 -1.28 -1.11
C CYS A 49 4.45 -2.20 -1.86
N THR A 50 4.73 -2.54 -3.13
CA THR A 50 3.88 -3.47 -3.88
C THR A 50 3.85 -4.85 -3.23
N THR A 51 4.99 -5.34 -2.75
CA THR A 51 5.08 -6.61 -2.05
C THR A 51 4.26 -6.62 -0.77
N VAL A 52 4.40 -5.57 0.06
CA VAL A 52 3.63 -5.45 1.31
C VAL A 52 2.14 -5.27 1.05
N ILE A 53 1.75 -4.49 0.04
CA ILE A 53 0.34 -4.34 -0.36
C ILE A 53 -0.23 -5.71 -0.76
N ASN A 54 0.47 -6.47 -1.61
CA ASN A 54 0.02 -7.79 -2.04
C ASN A 54 -0.14 -8.79 -0.88
N GLN A 55 0.61 -8.62 0.21
CA GLN A 55 0.44 -9.43 1.43
C GLN A 55 -0.77 -9.03 2.26
N LYS A 56 -1.14 -7.75 2.24
CA LYS A 56 -2.28 -7.19 2.97
C LYS A 56 -3.60 -7.31 2.21
N THR A 57 -3.54 -7.42 0.88
CA THR A 57 -4.71 -7.51 0.02
C THR A 57 -4.96 -8.93 -0.47
N PRO A 58 -6.23 -9.36 -0.63
CA PRO A 58 -6.56 -10.69 -1.11
C PRO A 58 -6.17 -10.88 -2.58
N ILE A 59 -5.64 -12.06 -2.90
CA ILE A 59 -5.33 -12.53 -4.25
C ILE A 59 -5.90 -13.96 -4.40
N PRO A 60 -6.93 -14.20 -5.25
CA PRO A 60 -7.62 -13.24 -6.10
C PRO A 60 -8.50 -12.28 -5.30
N ARG A 61 -8.71 -11.07 -5.84
CA ARG A 61 -9.55 -10.05 -5.20
C ARG A 61 -11.01 -10.48 -5.25
N MET A 62 -11.79 -10.18 -4.21
CA MET A 62 -13.23 -10.38 -4.28
C MET A 62 -13.83 -9.40 -5.29
N ALA A 63 -14.65 -9.93 -6.20
CA ALA A 63 -15.50 -9.11 -7.06
C ALA A 63 -16.63 -8.49 -6.23
N PHE A 64 -17.14 -7.36 -6.69
CA PHE A 64 -18.35 -6.78 -6.10
C PHE A 64 -19.58 -7.61 -6.46
N GLU A 65 -20.41 -7.93 -5.47
CA GLU A 65 -21.66 -8.67 -5.65
C GLU A 65 -22.70 -7.83 -6.41
N ASP A 66 -22.78 -6.53 -6.08
CA ASP A 66 -23.72 -5.60 -6.70
C ASP A 66 -23.19 -4.15 -6.79
N GLY A 67 -24.00 -3.29 -7.42
CA GLY A 67 -23.66 -1.88 -7.58
C GLY A 67 -23.74 -1.05 -6.30
N GLU A 68 -24.50 -1.49 -5.29
CA GLU A 68 -24.60 -0.81 -3.99
C GLU A 68 -23.31 -1.03 -3.18
N GLN A 69 -22.76 -2.24 -3.24
CA GLN A 69 -21.48 -2.59 -2.64
C GLN A 69 -20.34 -1.79 -3.29
N LEU A 70 -20.32 -1.69 -4.64
CA LEU A 70 -19.36 -0.85 -5.34
C LEU A 70 -19.51 0.63 -4.97
N TYR A 71 -20.74 1.16 -4.95
CA TYR A 71 -21.00 2.55 -4.58
C TYR A 71 -20.54 2.86 -3.15
N THR A 72 -20.79 1.94 -2.22
CA THR A 72 -20.36 2.06 -0.82
C THR A 72 -18.83 2.05 -0.72
N ALA A 73 -18.15 1.15 -1.43
CA ALA A 73 -16.69 1.09 -1.46
C ALA A 73 -16.08 2.37 -2.05
N VAL A 74 -16.62 2.90 -3.16
CA VAL A 74 -16.20 4.18 -3.75
C VAL A 74 -16.40 5.32 -2.76
N THR A 75 -17.55 5.37 -2.09
CA THR A 75 -17.87 6.42 -1.12
C THR A 75 -16.95 6.38 0.10
N LYS A 76 -16.62 5.19 0.61
CA LYS A 76 -15.61 5.00 1.67
C LYS A 76 -14.22 5.45 1.23
N TYR A 77 -13.82 5.12 0.00
CA TYR A 77 -12.55 5.54 -0.57
C TYR A 77 -12.43 7.07 -0.71
N THR A 78 -13.47 7.74 -1.21
CA THR A 78 -13.45 9.19 -1.45
C THR A 78 -13.54 10.03 -0.17
N ASN A 79 -14.24 9.55 0.86
CA ASN A 79 -14.37 10.23 2.15
C ASN A 79 -13.25 9.89 3.16
N TYR A 80 -12.23 9.15 2.72
CA TYR A 80 -11.03 8.72 3.45
C TYR A 80 -11.13 8.68 4.98
N LYS A 81 -11.46 7.50 5.52
CA LYS A 81 -11.25 7.14 6.93
C LYS A 81 -10.24 6.01 6.98
N ALA A 82 -9.16 6.19 7.75
CA ALA A 82 -8.05 5.22 7.79
C ALA A 82 -8.52 3.79 8.13
N HIS A 83 -9.44 3.66 9.09
CA HIS A 83 -10.01 2.37 9.46
C HIS A 83 -10.78 1.69 8.33
N ASP A 84 -11.63 2.44 7.63
CA ASP A 84 -12.41 1.94 6.49
C ASP A 84 -11.47 1.57 5.33
N ALA A 85 -10.37 2.31 5.16
CA ALA A 85 -9.38 2.11 4.11
C ALA A 85 -8.72 0.74 4.16
N GLU A 86 -8.27 0.32 5.35
CA GLU A 86 -7.64 -0.99 5.51
C GLU A 86 -8.67 -2.12 5.38
N GLU A 87 -9.88 -1.95 5.94
CA GLU A 87 -10.97 -2.94 5.85
C GLU A 87 -11.33 -3.26 4.39
N PHE A 88 -11.61 -2.25 3.57
CA PHE A 88 -11.98 -2.53 2.18
C PHE A 88 -10.76 -2.98 1.36
N ALA A 89 -9.55 -2.51 1.65
CA ALA A 89 -8.35 -2.98 0.97
C ALA A 89 -8.11 -4.48 1.17
N ALA A 90 -8.36 -4.96 2.40
CA ALA A 90 -8.30 -6.36 2.75
C ALA A 90 -9.45 -7.21 2.15
N THR A 91 -10.50 -6.58 1.61
CA THR A 91 -11.67 -7.26 1.05
C THR A 91 -11.66 -7.25 -0.48
N PHE A 92 -11.56 -6.07 -1.09
CA PHE A 92 -11.67 -5.86 -2.53
C PHE A 92 -10.32 -5.51 -3.19
N GLY A 93 -9.25 -5.38 -2.40
CA GLY A 93 -7.98 -4.84 -2.85
C GLY A 93 -7.99 -3.31 -2.93
N TRP A 94 -6.91 -2.75 -3.49
CA TRP A 94 -6.75 -1.30 -3.62
C TRP A 94 -7.11 -0.78 -5.02
N PRO A 95 -7.87 0.33 -5.16
CA PRO A 95 -8.34 0.81 -6.46
C PRO A 95 -7.24 1.12 -7.48
N MET A 96 -6.05 1.58 -7.03
CA MET A 96 -4.95 1.93 -7.93
C MET A 96 -4.35 0.72 -8.67
N ASP A 97 -4.61 -0.50 -8.20
CA ASP A 97 -4.22 -1.71 -8.91
C ASP A 97 -5.40 -2.32 -9.70
N LYS A 98 -6.48 -1.53 -9.91
CA LYS A 98 -7.74 -1.84 -10.59
C LYS A 98 -8.62 -2.83 -9.83
N TRP A 99 -9.73 -2.35 -9.28
CA TRP A 99 -10.77 -3.23 -8.76
C TRP A 99 -11.37 -4.10 -9.86
N ASP A 100 -11.75 -5.32 -9.51
CA ASP A 100 -12.54 -6.16 -10.38
C ASP A 100 -14.00 -5.68 -10.36
N VAL A 101 -14.33 -4.88 -11.36
CA VAL A 101 -15.69 -4.36 -11.60
C VAL A 101 -16.41 -5.14 -12.70
N SER A 102 -15.86 -6.27 -13.14
CA SER A 102 -16.48 -7.09 -14.18
C SER A 102 -17.64 -7.90 -13.57
N ARG A 103 -18.75 -7.92 -14.30
CA ARG A 103 -19.93 -8.75 -14.02
C ARG A 103 -19.97 -9.90 -15.02
#